data_AF-A0A1M7KU07-F1
#
_entry.id   AF-A0A1M7KU07-F1
#
_cell.length_a   1.000
_cell.length_b   1.000
_cell.length_c   1.000
_cell.angle_alpha   90.00
_cell.angle_beta   90.00
_cell.angle_gamma   90.00
#
_symmetry.space_group_name_H-M   'P 1'
#
loop_
_entity.id
_entity.type
_entity.pdbx_description
1 polymer ?
#
loop_
_entity_poly.entity_id
_entity_poly.type
_entity_poly.pdbx_seq_one_letter_code
_entity_poly.pdbx_strand_id
1 'polypeptide(L)'
;MSKRDYYEVLGVERGADQKDIKKAYRRLAQKFHPDRNPGDDTSAEKFREVSEAYEVLADGEKRAAYDQFGHAGVDGQAGGGFGGAGAGGFSDIFGDVFGDIFGGGGGRRNPNAPQRGSDLRYNLELDLESAVAGTSVDIRVPRHIECERCDGDGAEPGSSKETCPTCHGHGQVRMQQGFFAVQQTCPTCHGSGQHIKVPCHKCNGEGRVRETRTLSVKIPAGVDSGDRIRLNGEGEAGINGGPHGDLYVQVSIKPHHIFERDGRHLQCEVPINFVDAALGGELEVPTLDGRVKLKIPAETQTGKLFRLRGKGVKPVRGGPAGDLLCRVVVETPVKLDEEQKDLLRKFQESLGGSNSQHSPKKSSFFDGVKKFFEDMKL
;
A
#
# COMPACT_ATOMS: atom_id res chain seq x y z
N MET A 1 -4.11 -5.21 -48.24
CA MET A 1 -2.94 -4.38 -48.64
C MET A 1 -1.87 -4.58 -47.59
N SER A 2 -0.61 -4.75 -47.99
CA SER A 2 0.49 -4.84 -47.02
C SER A 2 0.59 -3.54 -46.21
N LYS A 3 0.77 -3.63 -44.89
CA LYS A 3 1.05 -2.47 -44.05
C LYS A 3 2.31 -1.74 -44.56
N ARG A 4 2.31 -0.41 -44.49
CA ARG A 4 3.44 0.43 -44.93
C ARG A 4 4.57 0.36 -43.93
N ASP A 5 5.80 0.45 -44.43
CA ASP A 5 6.98 0.40 -43.60
C ASP A 5 7.03 1.58 -42.60
N TYR A 6 7.33 1.33 -41.33
CA TYR A 6 7.30 2.37 -40.30
C TYR A 6 8.36 3.47 -40.51
N TYR A 7 9.50 3.17 -41.13
CA TYR A 7 10.49 4.17 -41.51
C TYR A 7 9.97 5.06 -42.64
N GLU A 8 9.22 4.49 -43.60
CA GLU A 8 8.55 5.25 -44.66
C GLU A 8 7.40 6.10 -44.12
N VAL A 9 6.65 5.61 -43.13
CA VAL A 9 5.57 6.34 -42.47
C VAL A 9 6.10 7.58 -41.76
N LEU A 10 7.22 7.45 -41.04
CA LEU A 10 7.88 8.59 -40.38
C LEU A 10 8.72 9.44 -41.35
N GLY A 11 9.02 8.92 -42.54
CA GLY A 11 9.85 9.59 -43.55
C GLY A 11 11.31 9.72 -43.10
N VAL A 12 11.85 8.68 -42.48
CA VAL A 12 13.23 8.58 -41.99
C VAL A 12 13.91 7.36 -42.62
N GLU A 13 15.25 7.37 -42.69
CA GLU A 13 15.99 6.23 -43.23
C GLU A 13 16.10 5.07 -42.22
N ARG A 14 16.19 3.84 -42.72
CA ARG A 14 16.50 2.66 -41.91
C ARG A 14 17.91 2.80 -41.33
N GLY A 15 18.00 3.15 -40.04
CA GLY A 15 19.25 3.50 -39.36
C GLY A 15 19.22 4.88 -38.68
N ALA A 16 18.14 5.66 -38.86
CA ALA A 16 17.95 6.94 -38.17
C ALA A 16 18.10 6.80 -36.64
N ASP A 17 18.71 7.80 -36.01
CA ASP A 17 18.87 7.81 -34.57
C ASP A 17 17.53 8.11 -33.85
N GLN A 18 17.48 7.84 -32.55
CA GLN A 18 16.30 8.10 -31.72
C GLN A 18 15.84 9.57 -31.76
N LYS A 19 16.76 10.52 -31.95
CA LYS A 19 16.45 11.95 -31.99
C LYS A 19 15.74 12.32 -33.28
N ASP A 20 16.18 11.75 -34.41
CA ASP A 20 15.61 11.96 -35.72
C ASP A 20 14.22 11.34 -35.83
N ILE A 21 14.02 10.13 -35.30
CA ILE A 21 12.69 9.48 -35.20
C ILE A 21 11.73 10.36 -34.38
N LYS A 22 12.17 10.84 -33.21
CA LYS A 22 11.36 11.73 -32.36
C LYS A 22 11.04 13.07 -33.02
N LYS A 23 11.98 13.63 -33.77
CA LYS A 23 11.79 14.87 -34.52
C LYS A 23 10.81 14.69 -35.67
N ALA A 24 10.91 13.58 -36.41
CA ALA A 24 10.01 13.22 -37.49
C ALA A 24 8.57 12.99 -36.98
N TYR A 25 8.41 12.25 -35.88
CA TYR A 25 7.12 12.04 -35.23
C TYR A 25 6.47 13.37 -34.81
N ARG A 26 7.20 14.25 -34.11
CA ARG A 26 6.65 15.55 -33.68
C ARG A 26 6.16 16.41 -34.86
N ARG A 27 6.89 16.41 -35.98
CA ARG A 27 6.50 17.14 -37.19
C ARG A 27 5.21 16.57 -37.80
N LEU A 28 5.09 15.26 -37.89
CA LEU A 28 3.93 14.58 -38.50
C LEU A 28 2.71 14.58 -37.56
N ALA A 29 2.91 14.37 -36.26
CA ALA A 29 1.88 14.45 -35.24
C ALA A 29 1.25 15.85 -35.16
N GLN A 30 2.05 16.91 -35.28
CA GLN A 30 1.52 18.28 -35.39
C GLN A 30 0.79 18.54 -36.70
N LYS A 31 1.20 17.90 -37.80
CA LYS A 31 0.58 18.06 -39.13
C LYS A 31 -0.78 17.35 -39.20
N PHE A 32 -0.91 16.19 -38.58
CA PHE A 32 -2.11 15.35 -38.62
C PHE A 32 -2.94 15.39 -37.32
N HIS A 33 -2.66 16.34 -36.42
CA HIS A 33 -3.39 16.46 -35.15
C HIS A 33 -4.89 16.70 -35.40
N PRO A 34 -5.80 16.00 -34.68
CA PRO A 34 -7.24 16.17 -34.84
C PRO A 34 -7.71 17.62 -34.67
N ASP A 35 -7.18 18.34 -33.67
CA ASP A 35 -7.54 19.74 -33.41
C ASP A 35 -7.14 20.70 -34.54
N ARG A 36 -6.14 20.35 -35.35
CA ARG A 36 -5.69 21.19 -36.48
C ARG A 36 -6.36 20.80 -37.80
N ASN A 37 -6.96 19.62 -37.86
CA ASN A 37 -7.66 19.11 -39.03
C ASN A 37 -9.05 18.56 -38.63
N PRO A 38 -9.93 19.41 -38.09
CA PRO A 38 -11.26 18.96 -37.67
C PRO A 38 -12.09 18.51 -38.89
N GLY A 39 -12.62 17.29 -38.83
CA GLY A 39 -13.52 16.74 -39.85
C GLY A 39 -12.85 16.06 -41.05
N ASP A 40 -11.53 15.86 -41.04
CA ASP A 40 -10.81 15.09 -42.06
C ASP A 40 -10.45 13.69 -41.54
N ASP A 41 -11.24 12.69 -41.93
CA ASP A 41 -11.03 11.28 -41.55
C ASP A 41 -9.67 10.75 -42.04
N THR A 42 -9.11 11.30 -43.11
CA THR A 42 -7.81 10.88 -43.65
C THR A 42 -6.64 11.35 -42.78
N SER A 43 -6.79 12.47 -42.08
CA SER A 43 -5.80 12.96 -41.13
C SER A 43 -5.80 12.12 -39.85
N ALA A 44 -6.97 11.64 -39.41
CA ALA A 44 -7.08 10.74 -38.27
C ALA A 44 -6.40 9.38 -38.54
N GLU A 45 -6.56 8.81 -39.75
CA GLU A 45 -5.90 7.57 -40.15
C GLU A 45 -4.37 7.73 -40.20
N LYS A 46 -3.88 8.80 -40.82
CA LYS A 46 -2.43 9.10 -40.87
C LYS A 46 -1.83 9.37 -39.49
N PHE A 47 -2.59 9.98 -38.59
CA PHE A 47 -2.14 10.21 -37.22
C PHE A 47 -1.98 8.89 -36.44
N ARG A 48 -2.91 7.94 -36.63
CA ARG A 48 -2.80 6.59 -36.05
C ARG A 48 -1.58 5.85 -36.59
N GLU A 49 -1.39 5.86 -37.92
CA GLU A 49 -0.26 5.20 -38.59
C GLU A 49 1.09 5.77 -38.10
N VAL A 50 1.21 7.09 -37.98
CA VAL A 50 2.41 7.78 -37.46
C VAL A 50 2.67 7.47 -35.98
N SER A 51 1.61 7.30 -35.18
CA SER A 51 1.74 6.97 -33.76
C SER A 51 2.18 5.52 -33.56
N GLU A 52 1.63 4.58 -34.32
CA GLU A 52 2.05 3.17 -34.34
C GLU A 52 3.53 3.04 -34.76
N ALA A 53 3.93 3.74 -35.83
CA ALA A 53 5.31 3.75 -36.28
C ALA A 53 6.29 4.30 -35.23
N TYR A 54 5.91 5.37 -34.52
CA TYR A 54 6.73 5.93 -33.45
C TYR A 54 6.82 5.02 -32.24
N GLU A 55 5.73 4.34 -31.85
CA GLU A 55 5.73 3.41 -30.72
C GLU A 55 6.71 2.25 -30.94
N VAL A 56 6.75 1.72 -32.16
CA VAL A 56 7.65 0.63 -32.53
C VAL A 56 9.10 1.11 -32.68
N LEU A 57 9.33 2.24 -33.35
CA LEU A 57 10.68 2.71 -33.67
C LEU A 57 11.37 3.48 -32.53
N ALA A 58 10.62 4.02 -31.57
CA ALA A 58 11.16 4.70 -30.39
C ALA A 58 11.60 3.74 -29.27
N ASP A 59 11.14 2.50 -29.30
CA ASP A 59 11.57 1.47 -28.36
C ASP A 59 12.69 0.62 -28.98
N GLY A 60 13.81 0.47 -28.27
CA GLY A 60 14.99 -0.22 -28.80
C GLY A 60 14.75 -1.71 -29.08
N GLU A 61 13.92 -2.37 -28.27
CA GLU A 61 13.60 -3.79 -28.40
C GLU A 61 12.56 -4.02 -29.49
N LYS A 62 11.48 -3.22 -29.53
CA LYS A 62 10.47 -3.29 -30.60
C LYS A 62 11.06 -2.94 -31.96
N ARG A 63 11.96 -1.97 -32.03
CA ARG A 63 12.68 -1.62 -33.26
C ARG A 63 13.55 -2.78 -33.74
N ALA A 64 14.29 -3.43 -32.85
CA ALA A 64 15.11 -4.58 -33.22
C ALA A 64 14.26 -5.75 -33.73
N ALA A 65 13.11 -6.02 -33.09
CA ALA A 65 12.16 -7.04 -33.55
C ALA A 65 11.56 -6.70 -34.91
N TYR A 66 11.18 -5.43 -35.14
CA TYR A 66 10.68 -4.95 -36.42
C TYR A 66 11.75 -5.03 -37.53
N ASP A 67 12.99 -4.66 -37.22
CA ASP A 67 14.10 -4.72 -38.18
C ASP A 67 14.44 -6.17 -38.58
N GLN A 68 14.20 -7.15 -37.70
CA GLN A 68 14.47 -8.57 -37.96
C GLN A 68 13.30 -9.32 -38.62
N PHE A 69 12.06 -9.03 -38.23
CA PHE A 69 10.88 -9.82 -38.59
C PHE A 69 9.78 -9.01 -39.30
N GLY A 70 10.00 -7.71 -39.55
CA GLY A 70 9.00 -6.82 -40.12
C GLY A 70 7.79 -6.64 -39.21
N HIS A 71 6.63 -6.31 -39.79
CA HIS A 71 5.38 -6.12 -39.01
C HIS A 71 4.98 -7.37 -38.20
N ALA A 72 5.37 -8.57 -38.63
CA ALA A 72 5.09 -9.81 -37.90
C ALA A 72 5.84 -9.93 -36.56
N GLY A 73 6.94 -9.19 -36.38
CA GLY A 73 7.69 -9.15 -35.12
C GLY A 73 7.05 -8.28 -34.03
N VAL A 74 6.05 -7.48 -34.40
CA VAL A 74 5.44 -6.46 -33.51
C VAL A 74 3.90 -6.47 -33.53
N ASP A 75 3.26 -7.18 -34.46
CA ASP A 75 1.81 -7.42 -34.48
C ASP A 75 1.40 -8.48 -33.44
N GLY A 76 1.27 -8.05 -32.18
CA GLY A 76 0.77 -8.86 -31.07
C GLY A 76 -0.75 -9.08 -31.06
N GLN A 77 -1.38 -9.37 -32.20
CA GLN A 77 -2.84 -9.56 -32.24
C GLN A 77 -3.32 -10.60 -33.26
N ALA A 78 -3.20 -11.88 -32.90
CA ALA A 78 -4.09 -12.94 -33.37
C ALA A 78 -4.48 -13.83 -32.17
N GLY A 79 -5.44 -13.35 -31.37
CA GLY A 79 -5.90 -14.06 -30.17
C GLY A 79 -7.02 -13.36 -29.38
N GLY A 80 -8.11 -12.98 -30.03
CA GLY A 80 -9.47 -12.92 -29.46
C GLY A 80 -9.87 -11.79 -28.49
N GLY A 81 -10.89 -11.01 -28.87
CA GLY A 81 -11.91 -10.52 -27.94
C GLY A 81 -11.98 -9.01 -27.69
N PHE A 82 -12.94 -8.36 -28.34
CA PHE A 82 -13.29 -6.94 -28.30
C PHE A 82 -13.79 -6.44 -26.92
N GLY A 83 -13.38 -5.24 -26.50
CA GLY A 83 -14.24 -4.36 -25.67
C GLY A 83 -13.61 -3.61 -24.48
N GLY A 84 -13.22 -2.34 -24.70
CA GLY A 84 -13.61 -1.22 -23.83
C GLY A 84 -12.87 -0.94 -22.51
N ALA A 85 -12.35 0.29 -22.44
CA ALA A 85 -12.11 1.13 -21.25
C ALA A 85 -10.84 0.88 -20.41
N GLY A 86 -10.04 1.96 -20.27
CA GLY A 86 -9.05 2.11 -19.19
C GLY A 86 -7.63 2.38 -19.68
N ALA A 87 -7.30 3.66 -19.85
CA ALA A 87 -5.91 4.10 -19.94
C ALA A 87 -5.18 3.80 -18.61
N GLY A 88 -4.04 3.13 -18.70
CA GLY A 88 -3.11 2.88 -17.60
C GLY A 88 -3.18 1.46 -17.04
N GLY A 89 -2.27 0.59 -17.48
CA GLY A 89 -2.11 -0.74 -16.87
C GLY A 89 -1.55 -1.85 -17.76
N PHE A 90 -1.32 -1.62 -19.06
CA PHE A 90 -0.90 -2.70 -19.98
C PHE A 90 0.62 -2.81 -20.20
N SER A 91 1.43 -1.84 -19.73
CA SER A 91 2.90 -1.90 -19.84
C SER A 91 3.55 -2.85 -18.83
N ASP A 92 2.99 -2.93 -17.61
CA ASP A 92 3.65 -3.64 -16.51
C ASP A 92 3.42 -5.15 -16.56
N ILE A 93 2.32 -5.60 -17.15
CA ILE A 93 2.02 -7.04 -17.30
C ILE A 93 2.77 -7.65 -18.50
N PHE A 94 3.07 -6.86 -19.53
CA PHE A 94 3.84 -7.33 -20.69
C PHE A 94 5.36 -7.18 -20.51
N GLY A 95 5.82 -6.22 -19.69
CA GLY A 95 7.24 -6.08 -19.35
C GLY A 95 7.80 -7.27 -18.56
N ASP A 96 7.06 -7.77 -17.57
CA ASP A 96 7.51 -8.91 -16.75
C ASP A 96 7.45 -10.25 -17.50
N VAL A 97 6.48 -10.43 -18.41
CA VAL A 97 6.31 -11.69 -19.13
C VAL A 97 7.23 -11.80 -20.36
N PHE A 98 7.51 -10.69 -21.06
CA PHE A 98 8.44 -10.69 -22.20
C PHE A 98 9.90 -10.54 -21.75
N GLY A 99 10.15 -9.91 -20.60
CA GLY A 99 11.46 -9.88 -19.94
C GLY A 99 11.93 -11.29 -19.52
N ASP A 100 11.03 -12.12 -19.01
CA ASP A 100 11.36 -13.51 -18.59
C ASP A 100 11.48 -14.50 -19.77
N ILE A 101 10.89 -14.20 -20.94
CA ILE A 101 10.90 -15.11 -22.11
C ILE A 101 12.01 -14.79 -23.12
N PHE A 102 12.33 -13.51 -23.35
CA PHE A 102 13.33 -13.09 -24.36
C PHE A 102 14.58 -12.43 -23.77
N GLY A 103 14.60 -12.13 -22.47
CA GLY A 103 15.82 -11.77 -21.74
C GLY A 103 16.72 -12.99 -21.60
N GLY A 104 17.80 -13.03 -22.39
CA GLY A 104 18.88 -14.02 -22.31
C GLY A 104 19.50 -14.09 -20.91
N GLY A 105 18.87 -14.87 -20.05
CA GLY A 105 19.19 -15.03 -18.65
C GLY A 105 18.46 -16.21 -18.02
N GLY A 106 18.02 -17.18 -18.83
CA GLY A 106 17.62 -18.51 -18.39
C GLY A 106 18.82 -19.30 -17.86
N GLY A 107 19.54 -18.73 -16.89
CA GLY A 107 20.50 -19.47 -16.11
C GLY A 107 19.74 -20.64 -15.50
N ARG A 108 20.24 -21.86 -15.72
CA ARG A 108 19.78 -23.08 -15.04
C ARG A 108 19.66 -22.77 -13.56
N ARG A 109 18.48 -22.41 -13.09
CA ARG A 109 18.21 -22.19 -11.67
C ARG A 109 18.34 -23.56 -11.06
N ASN A 110 19.49 -23.85 -10.45
CA ASN A 110 19.72 -25.14 -9.83
C ASN A 110 18.58 -25.35 -8.81
N PRO A 111 17.68 -26.31 -9.01
CA PRO A 111 16.55 -26.52 -8.11
C PRO A 111 17.01 -26.92 -6.70
N ASN A 112 18.27 -27.35 -6.57
CA ASN A 112 18.93 -27.71 -5.32
C ASN A 112 19.78 -26.58 -4.72
N ALA A 113 19.73 -25.36 -5.27
CA ALA A 113 20.42 -24.24 -4.65
C ALA A 113 19.80 -23.90 -3.28
N PRO A 114 20.59 -23.48 -2.29
CA PRO A 114 20.07 -22.93 -1.05
C PRO A 114 19.15 -21.74 -1.34
N GLN A 115 17.90 -21.81 -0.88
CA GLN A 115 16.93 -20.74 -1.03
C GLN A 115 16.59 -20.16 0.33
N ARG A 116 16.67 -18.84 0.46
CA ARG A 116 16.28 -18.14 1.68
C ARG A 116 14.79 -18.38 1.98
N GLY A 117 14.47 -18.57 3.25
CA GLY A 117 13.10 -18.69 3.71
C GLY A 117 12.30 -17.41 3.49
N SER A 118 10.99 -17.55 3.36
CA SER A 118 10.09 -16.41 3.20
C SER A 118 10.06 -15.54 4.47
N ASP A 119 9.89 -14.23 4.26
CA ASP A 119 9.65 -13.32 5.37
C ASP A 119 8.23 -13.51 5.92
N LEU A 120 8.08 -13.39 7.23
CA LEU A 120 6.80 -13.44 7.93
C LEU A 120 6.36 -12.04 8.31
N ARG A 121 5.03 -11.84 8.35
CA ARG A 121 4.42 -10.61 8.87
C ARG A 121 3.50 -10.96 10.02
N TYR A 122 3.69 -10.30 11.15
CA TYR A 122 2.82 -10.39 12.30
C TYR A 122 2.22 -9.01 12.60
N ASN A 123 0.89 -8.91 12.63
CA ASN A 123 0.23 -7.66 13.01
C ASN A 123 0.05 -7.68 14.54
N LEU A 124 0.75 -6.78 15.23
CA LEU A 124 0.66 -6.63 16.67
C LEU A 124 -0.25 -5.45 17.00
N GLU A 125 -1.36 -5.74 17.67
CA GLU A 125 -2.26 -4.72 18.19
C GLU A 125 -1.80 -4.24 19.57
N LEU A 126 -1.70 -2.92 19.74
CA LEU A 126 -1.31 -2.29 20.99
C LEU A 126 -2.31 -1.22 21.40
N ASP A 127 -2.45 -1.04 22.71
CA ASP A 127 -3.16 0.11 23.26
C ASP A 127 -2.26 1.36 23.19
N LEU A 128 -2.87 2.55 23.16
CA LEU A 128 -2.17 3.82 22.99
C LEU A 128 -1.15 4.05 24.12
N GLU A 129 -1.49 3.70 25.36
CA GLU A 129 -0.62 3.86 26.53
C GLU A 129 0.64 3.01 26.40
N SER A 130 0.48 1.75 25.97
CA SER A 130 1.59 0.82 25.74
C SER A 130 2.49 1.29 24.60
N ALA A 131 1.90 1.83 23.53
CA ALA A 131 2.64 2.37 22.40
C ALA A 131 3.48 3.61 22.80
N VAL A 132 2.98 4.45 23.70
CA VAL A 132 3.67 5.66 24.16
C VAL A 132 4.73 5.36 25.21
N ALA A 133 4.44 4.51 26.19
CA ALA A 133 5.40 4.13 27.23
C ALA A 133 6.53 3.23 26.70
N GLY A 134 6.24 2.44 25.65
CA GLY A 134 7.09 1.34 25.22
C GLY A 134 6.89 0.12 26.12
N THR A 135 6.90 -1.06 25.54
CA THR A 135 6.64 -2.31 26.26
C THR A 135 7.36 -3.48 25.61
N SER A 136 7.49 -4.59 26.32
CA SER A 136 7.94 -5.87 25.76
C SER A 136 6.74 -6.81 25.70
N VAL A 137 6.44 -7.32 24.52
CA VAL A 137 5.32 -8.23 24.30
C VAL A 137 5.83 -9.56 23.75
N ASP A 138 5.37 -10.65 24.34
CA ASP A 138 5.64 -11.99 23.85
C ASP A 138 4.61 -12.37 22.79
N ILE A 139 5.06 -12.59 21.56
CA ILE A 139 4.21 -13.00 20.43
C ILE A 139 4.43 -14.47 20.13
N ARG A 140 3.36 -15.16 19.73
CA ARG A 140 3.42 -16.56 19.28
C ARG A 140 3.30 -16.59 17.76
N VAL A 141 4.34 -17.05 17.09
CA VAL A 141 4.42 -17.08 15.63
C VAL A 141 4.58 -18.53 15.16
N PRO A 142 3.58 -19.07 14.45
CA PRO A 142 3.75 -20.34 13.76
C PRO A 142 4.68 -20.14 12.57
N ARG A 143 5.73 -20.96 12.48
CA ARG A 143 6.67 -20.96 11.36
C ARG A 143 7.17 -22.36 11.06
N HIS A 144 7.70 -22.57 9.87
CA HIS A 144 8.53 -23.73 9.59
C HIS A 144 9.92 -23.52 10.18
N ILE A 145 10.37 -24.49 10.97
CA ILE A 145 11.76 -24.62 11.40
C ILE A 145 12.42 -25.74 10.62
N GLU A 146 13.75 -25.71 10.57
CA GLU A 146 14.54 -26.81 10.02
C GLU A 146 14.26 -28.10 10.79
N CYS A 147 14.11 -29.21 10.08
CA CYS A 147 13.82 -30.48 10.72
C CYS A 147 15.08 -31.02 11.40
N GLU A 148 15.14 -30.94 12.73
CA GLU A 148 16.25 -31.44 13.56
C GLU A 148 16.62 -32.91 13.33
N ARG A 149 15.71 -33.73 12.77
CA ARG A 149 15.98 -35.15 12.52
C ARG A 149 16.81 -35.37 11.27
N CYS A 150 16.64 -34.54 10.25
CA CYS A 150 17.32 -34.69 8.96
C CYS A 150 18.17 -33.48 8.58
N ASP A 151 18.35 -32.52 9.48
CA ASP A 151 19.14 -31.30 9.28
C ASP A 151 18.84 -30.60 7.95
N GLY A 152 17.54 -30.43 7.66
CA GLY A 152 17.09 -29.77 6.43
C GLY A 152 17.18 -30.61 5.16
N ASP A 153 17.78 -31.81 5.21
CA ASP A 153 17.98 -32.65 4.04
C ASP A 153 16.66 -33.29 3.58
N GLY A 154 15.77 -33.68 4.49
CA GLY A 154 14.51 -34.35 4.13
C GLY A 154 14.64 -35.85 3.87
N ALA A 155 15.86 -36.39 3.76
CA ALA A 155 16.10 -37.83 3.84
C ALA A 155 16.17 -38.29 5.30
N GLU A 156 15.77 -39.54 5.57
CA GLU A 156 15.95 -40.14 6.90
C GLU A 156 17.45 -40.32 7.19
N PRO A 157 17.94 -40.09 8.44
CA PRO A 157 19.35 -40.31 8.79
C PRO A 157 19.87 -41.69 8.36
N GLY A 158 20.96 -41.70 7.59
CA GLY A 158 21.53 -42.92 7.01
C GLY A 158 20.95 -43.29 5.63
N SER A 159 19.91 -42.60 5.17
CA SER A 159 19.46 -42.59 3.77
C SER A 159 20.12 -41.44 3.01
N SER A 160 20.11 -41.51 1.68
CA SER A 160 20.70 -40.50 0.82
C SER A 160 19.73 -40.05 -0.27
N LYS A 161 19.96 -38.83 -0.76
CA LYS A 161 19.33 -38.31 -1.97
C LYS A 161 20.06 -38.84 -3.19
N GLU A 162 19.32 -39.39 -4.13
CA GLU A 162 19.85 -39.84 -5.41
C GLU A 162 19.37 -38.91 -6.52
N THR A 163 20.10 -38.89 -7.63
CA THR A 163 19.66 -38.15 -8.81
C THR A 163 18.39 -38.79 -9.34
N CYS A 164 17.35 -38.00 -9.59
CA CYS A 164 16.08 -38.53 -10.08
C CYS A 164 16.29 -39.27 -11.41
N PRO A 165 15.89 -40.55 -11.54
CA PRO A 165 16.12 -41.34 -12.75
C PRO A 165 15.30 -40.85 -13.94
N THR A 166 14.17 -40.20 -13.70
CA THR A 166 13.26 -39.75 -14.76
C THR A 166 13.75 -38.47 -15.44
N CYS A 167 14.25 -37.50 -14.67
CA CYS A 167 14.73 -36.22 -15.20
C CYS A 167 16.24 -36.05 -15.14
N HIS A 168 17.00 -37.03 -14.63
CA HIS A 168 18.46 -37.00 -14.52
C HIS A 168 18.99 -35.74 -13.82
N GLY A 169 18.29 -35.26 -12.78
CA GLY A 169 18.68 -34.06 -12.04
C GLY A 169 18.12 -32.74 -12.60
N HIS A 170 17.46 -32.77 -13.76
CA HIS A 170 16.96 -31.56 -14.40
C HIS A 170 15.68 -30.99 -13.79
N GLY A 171 14.98 -31.73 -12.91
CA GLY A 171 13.73 -31.30 -12.28
C GLY A 171 12.52 -31.22 -13.23
N GLN A 172 12.75 -31.20 -14.54
CA GLN A 172 11.73 -31.12 -15.58
C GLN A 172 11.91 -32.22 -16.63
N VAL A 173 10.81 -32.63 -17.24
CA VAL A 173 10.77 -33.59 -18.34
C VAL A 173 10.22 -32.88 -19.58
N ARG A 174 10.84 -33.12 -20.73
CA ARG A 174 10.40 -32.56 -22.02
C ARG A 174 9.46 -33.57 -22.68
N MET A 175 8.18 -33.23 -22.79
CA MET A 175 7.23 -34.01 -23.59
C MET A 175 7.15 -33.40 -25.00
N GLN A 176 7.53 -34.19 -25.99
CA GLN A 176 7.45 -33.80 -27.40
C GLN A 176 6.29 -34.56 -28.06
N GLN A 177 5.28 -33.82 -28.54
CA GLN A 177 4.24 -34.35 -29.43
C GLN A 177 4.32 -33.62 -30.76
N GLY A 178 4.82 -34.32 -31.78
CA GLY A 178 5.06 -33.74 -33.11
C GLY A 178 6.08 -32.60 -33.06
N PHE A 179 5.69 -31.44 -33.61
CA PHE A 179 6.52 -30.23 -33.66
C PHE A 179 6.41 -29.36 -32.39
N PHE A 180 5.51 -29.70 -31.46
CA PHE A 180 5.40 -29.02 -30.17
C PHE A 180 6.19 -29.78 -29.09
N ALA A 181 7.03 -29.04 -28.36
CA ALA A 181 7.68 -29.56 -27.16
C ALA A 181 7.27 -28.72 -25.96
N VAL A 182 6.64 -29.36 -24.98
CA VAL A 182 6.23 -28.74 -23.72
C VAL A 182 7.16 -29.25 -22.63
N GLN A 183 7.71 -28.34 -21.83
CA GLN A 183 8.43 -28.70 -20.61
C GLN A 183 7.42 -28.79 -19.48
N GLN A 184 7.42 -29.92 -18.77
CA GLN A 184 6.59 -30.14 -17.59
C GLN A 184 7.50 -30.46 -16.40
N THR A 185 7.06 -30.10 -15.19
CA THR A 185 7.72 -30.54 -13.96
C THR A 185 7.78 -32.07 -13.91
N CYS A 186 8.92 -32.62 -13.50
CA CYS A 186 9.10 -34.07 -13.46
C CYS A 186 8.13 -34.69 -12.44
N PRO A 187 7.28 -35.66 -12.82
CA PRO A 187 6.28 -36.23 -11.92
C PRO A 187 6.90 -37.05 -10.77
N THR A 188 8.14 -37.52 -10.93
CA THR A 188 8.83 -38.36 -9.93
C THR A 188 9.52 -37.56 -8.82
N CYS A 189 10.03 -36.36 -9.14
CA CYS A 189 10.75 -35.53 -8.17
C CYS A 189 10.07 -34.17 -7.92
N HIS A 190 8.92 -33.91 -8.55
CA HIS A 190 8.15 -32.68 -8.44
C HIS A 190 8.97 -31.39 -8.64
N GLY A 191 10.04 -31.44 -9.44
CA GLY A 191 10.90 -30.29 -9.69
C GLY A 191 12.25 -30.28 -8.95
N SER A 192 12.44 -31.11 -7.90
CA SER A 192 13.69 -31.08 -7.11
C SER A 192 14.91 -31.62 -7.87
N GLY A 193 14.70 -32.49 -8.86
CA GLY A 193 15.78 -33.20 -9.55
C GLY A 193 16.40 -34.33 -8.72
N GLN A 194 15.98 -34.51 -7.47
CA GLN A 194 16.48 -35.53 -6.56
C GLN A 194 15.35 -36.45 -6.10
N HIS A 195 15.67 -37.73 -5.92
CA HIS A 195 14.78 -38.74 -5.39
C HIS A 195 15.28 -39.17 -4.02
N ILE A 196 14.43 -39.00 -3.00
CA ILE A 196 14.73 -39.41 -1.63
C ILE A 196 14.31 -40.88 -1.48
N LYS A 197 15.26 -41.78 -1.23
CA LYS A 197 14.98 -43.23 -1.06
C LYS A 197 14.04 -43.48 0.11
N VAL A 198 14.35 -42.89 1.26
CA VAL A 198 13.53 -42.98 2.47
C VAL A 198 13.27 -41.56 2.97
N PRO A 199 12.06 -41.01 2.76
CA PRO A 199 11.72 -39.70 3.26
C PRO A 199 11.76 -39.69 4.78
N CYS A 200 12.23 -38.58 5.36
CA CYS A 200 12.31 -38.46 6.80
C CYS A 200 10.92 -38.57 7.44
N HIS A 201 10.77 -39.40 8.48
CA HIS A 201 9.48 -39.63 9.11
C HIS A 201 8.90 -38.41 9.85
N LYS A 202 9.75 -37.44 10.24
CA LYS A 202 9.32 -36.23 10.98
C LYS A 202 8.78 -35.13 10.05
N CYS A 203 9.36 -34.97 8.85
CA CYS A 203 8.98 -33.93 7.89
C CYS A 203 8.42 -34.47 6.56
N ASN A 204 8.29 -35.78 6.41
CA ASN A 204 7.82 -36.47 5.20
C ASN A 204 8.55 -36.07 3.91
N GLY A 205 9.85 -35.76 4.00
CA GLY A 205 10.65 -35.34 2.85
C GLY A 205 10.72 -33.83 2.60
N GLU A 206 10.02 -33.00 3.38
CA GLU A 206 10.02 -31.54 3.18
C GLU A 206 11.28 -30.84 3.72
N GLY A 207 12.04 -31.48 4.62
CA GLY A 207 13.22 -30.89 5.28
C GLY A 207 12.90 -29.87 6.39
N ARG A 208 11.63 -29.53 6.59
CA ARG A 208 11.17 -28.55 7.59
C ARG A 208 9.89 -28.99 8.28
N VAL A 209 9.62 -28.48 9.48
CA VAL A 209 8.44 -28.82 10.29
C VAL A 209 7.79 -27.56 10.84
N ARG A 210 6.47 -27.55 10.96
CA ARG A 210 5.74 -26.43 11.56
C ARG A 210 5.87 -26.47 13.08
N GLU A 211 6.32 -25.36 13.66
CA GLU A 211 6.38 -25.18 15.10
C GLU A 211 5.95 -23.75 15.45
N THR A 212 5.32 -23.59 16.61
CA THR A 212 4.95 -22.27 17.14
C THR A 212 6.01 -21.82 18.12
N ARG A 213 6.80 -20.80 17.77
CA ARG A 213 7.74 -20.18 18.69
C ARG A 213 7.14 -18.96 19.38
N THR A 214 7.49 -18.81 20.65
CA THR A 214 7.20 -17.58 21.42
C THR A 214 8.43 -16.68 21.35
N LEU A 215 8.26 -15.47 20.83
CA LEU A 215 9.34 -14.48 20.67
C LEU A 215 9.01 -13.25 21.51
N SER A 216 9.98 -12.75 22.28
CA SER A 216 9.82 -11.52 23.03
C SER A 216 10.25 -10.33 22.17
N VAL A 217 9.31 -9.43 21.86
CA VAL A 217 9.54 -8.27 21.00
C VAL A 217 9.54 -7.02 21.84
N LYS A 218 10.67 -6.30 21.84
CA LYS A 218 10.81 -5.02 22.52
C LYS A 218 10.33 -3.90 21.63
N ILE A 219 9.27 -3.22 22.06
CA ILE A 219 8.62 -2.15 21.32
C ILE A 219 9.11 -0.82 21.89
N PRO A 220 9.77 0.02 21.08
CA PRO A 220 10.26 1.31 21.56
C PRO A 220 9.10 2.24 21.92
N ALA A 221 9.35 3.13 22.87
CA ALA A 221 8.40 4.17 23.25
C ALA A 221 8.13 5.12 22.07
N GLY A 222 6.85 5.43 21.84
CA GLY A 222 6.42 6.38 20.82
C GLY A 222 6.11 5.80 19.44
N VAL A 223 6.06 4.48 19.30
CA VAL A 223 5.69 3.81 18.03
C VAL A 223 4.32 4.25 17.55
N ASP A 224 4.16 4.37 16.24
CA ASP A 224 2.90 4.76 15.60
C ASP A 224 2.27 3.59 14.84
N SER A 225 0.99 3.72 14.49
CA SER A 225 0.31 2.78 13.61
C SER A 225 1.00 2.71 12.26
N GLY A 226 1.38 1.50 11.84
CA GLY A 226 2.11 1.27 10.59
C GLY A 226 3.63 1.17 10.74
N ASP A 227 4.17 1.44 11.93
CA ASP A 227 5.58 1.17 12.20
C ASP A 227 5.89 -0.32 12.09
N ARG A 228 7.08 -0.63 11.57
CA ARG A 228 7.56 -2.00 11.30
C ARG A 228 8.83 -2.28 12.09
N ILE A 229 8.78 -3.30 12.93
CA ILE A 229 9.92 -3.82 13.70
C ILE A 229 10.38 -5.11 13.01
N ARG A 230 11.66 -5.17 12.63
CA ARG A 230 12.27 -6.33 11.97
C ARG A 230 13.03 -7.18 12.98
N LEU A 231 12.71 -8.47 13.05
CA LEU A 231 13.50 -9.47 13.76
C LEU A 231 14.22 -10.34 12.72
N ASN A 232 15.55 -10.21 12.69
CA ASN A 232 16.39 -10.89 11.68
C ASN A 232 16.43 -12.40 11.94
N GLY A 233 16.24 -13.20 10.89
CA GLY A 233 16.33 -14.66 10.96
C GLY A 233 15.17 -15.34 11.70
N GLU A 234 14.13 -14.58 12.09
CA GLU A 234 12.98 -15.12 12.81
C GLU A 234 11.79 -15.51 11.90
N GLY A 235 11.96 -15.42 10.58
CA GLY A 235 10.99 -15.82 9.56
C GLY A 235 10.99 -17.32 9.28
N GLU A 236 10.54 -17.71 8.08
CA GLU A 236 10.47 -19.12 7.67
C GLU A 236 11.87 -19.74 7.53
N ALA A 237 11.98 -21.05 7.77
CA ALA A 237 13.17 -21.81 7.42
C ALA A 237 13.41 -21.81 5.90
N GLY A 238 14.68 -21.62 5.52
CA GLY A 238 15.12 -21.76 4.13
C GLY A 238 15.01 -23.18 3.63
N ILE A 239 15.14 -23.33 2.32
CA ILE A 239 15.10 -24.62 1.62
C ILE A 239 16.53 -24.97 1.18
N ASN A 240 16.89 -26.26 1.23
CA ASN A 240 18.21 -26.78 0.85
C ASN A 240 19.38 -26.10 1.61
N GLY A 241 19.24 -25.91 2.93
CA GLY A 241 20.25 -25.24 3.75
C GLY A 241 20.36 -23.73 3.52
N GLY A 242 19.34 -23.11 2.92
CA GLY A 242 19.27 -21.66 2.80
C GLY A 242 18.98 -20.97 4.13
N PRO A 243 19.36 -19.69 4.29
CA PRO A 243 19.14 -18.95 5.54
C PRO A 243 17.66 -18.71 5.82
N HIS A 244 17.32 -18.43 7.07
CA HIS A 244 15.97 -18.04 7.47
C HIS A 244 15.54 -16.71 6.83
N GLY A 245 14.22 -16.59 6.65
CA GLY A 245 13.56 -15.30 6.42
C GLY A 245 13.59 -14.42 7.67
N ASP A 246 13.02 -13.22 7.57
CA ASP A 246 12.85 -12.32 8.71
C ASP A 246 11.40 -12.22 9.14
N LEU A 247 11.17 -11.81 10.39
CA LEU A 247 9.84 -11.50 10.88
C LEU A 247 9.65 -9.99 10.98
N TYR A 248 8.67 -9.47 10.26
CA TYR A 248 8.23 -8.08 10.33
C TYR A 248 7.00 -7.99 11.24
N VAL A 249 7.18 -7.39 12.41
CA VAL A 249 6.09 -7.06 13.32
C VAL A 249 5.57 -5.68 12.94
N GLN A 250 4.35 -5.63 12.41
CA GLN A 250 3.68 -4.39 12.07
C GLN A 250 2.77 -3.98 13.22
N VAL A 251 3.01 -2.78 13.75
CA VAL A 251 2.24 -2.24 14.89
C VAL A 251 0.94 -1.62 14.38
N SER A 252 -0.15 -1.93 15.07
CA SER A 252 -1.46 -1.31 14.89
C SER A 252 -1.97 -0.82 16.23
N ILE A 253 -2.16 0.50 16.39
CA ILE A 253 -2.69 1.06 17.63
C ILE A 253 -4.22 0.95 17.60
N LYS A 254 -4.81 0.42 18.67
CA LYS A 254 -6.27 0.35 18.81
C LYS A 254 -6.85 1.77 18.95
N PRO A 255 -8.03 2.03 18.36
CA PRO A 255 -8.74 3.28 18.60
C PRO A 255 -8.99 3.50 20.10
N HIS A 256 -8.60 4.66 20.61
CA HIS A 256 -8.78 5.02 22.02
C HIS A 256 -10.02 5.90 22.19
N HIS A 257 -10.75 5.74 23.29
CA HIS A 257 -12.06 6.38 23.48
C HIS A 257 -11.98 7.88 23.83
N ILE A 258 -10.87 8.35 24.41
CA ILE A 258 -10.63 9.78 24.74
C ILE A 258 -9.68 10.45 23.75
N PHE A 259 -8.72 9.70 23.20
CA PHE A 259 -7.55 10.29 22.55
C PHE A 259 -7.49 9.82 21.11
N GLU A 260 -7.31 10.77 20.21
CA GLU A 260 -6.97 10.51 18.82
C GLU A 260 -5.54 10.98 18.58
N ARG A 261 -4.70 10.10 18.06
CA ARG A 261 -3.30 10.43 17.78
C ARG A 261 -3.16 10.99 16.37
N ASP A 262 -2.59 12.18 16.28
CA ASP A 262 -2.24 12.84 15.03
C ASP A 262 -0.72 13.09 14.99
N GLY A 263 0.01 12.10 14.48
CA GLY A 263 1.47 12.06 14.48
C GLY A 263 2.04 12.11 15.90
N ARG A 264 2.62 13.26 16.26
CA ARG A 264 3.14 13.51 17.62
C ARG A 264 2.13 14.17 18.56
N HIS A 265 1.08 14.75 18.01
CA HIS A 265 0.06 15.44 18.78
C HIS A 265 -1.05 14.46 19.17
N LEU A 266 -1.71 14.76 20.29
CA LEU A 266 -2.92 14.06 20.70
C LEU A 266 -4.07 15.05 20.63
N GLN A 267 -5.24 14.56 20.25
CA GLN A 267 -6.47 15.30 20.28
C GLN A 267 -7.43 14.61 21.24
N CYS A 268 -8.14 15.38 22.06
CA CYS A 268 -9.25 14.85 22.85
C CYS A 268 -10.42 15.82 22.81
N GLU A 269 -11.62 15.26 22.90
CA GLU A 269 -12.84 16.05 23.07
C GLU A 269 -13.17 16.15 24.55
N VAL A 270 -13.34 17.38 25.02
CA VAL A 270 -13.59 17.68 26.42
C VAL A 270 -14.98 18.29 26.52
N PRO A 271 -15.97 17.53 27.02
CA PRO A 271 -17.30 18.06 27.24
C PRO A 271 -17.28 19.05 28.40
N ILE A 272 -17.88 20.22 28.21
CA ILE A 272 -18.04 21.25 29.25
C ILE A 272 -19.52 21.62 29.35
N ASN A 273 -19.98 21.93 30.56
CA ASN A 273 -21.34 22.39 30.75
C ASN A 273 -21.52 23.83 30.22
N PHE A 274 -22.77 24.21 29.98
CA PHE A 274 -23.11 25.55 29.48
C PHE A 274 -22.63 26.68 30.42
N VAL A 275 -22.65 26.45 31.73
CA VAL A 275 -22.30 27.46 32.75
C VAL A 275 -20.81 27.77 32.70
N ASP A 276 -19.94 26.76 32.67
CA ASP A 276 -18.49 26.87 32.56
C ASP A 276 -18.08 27.49 31.22
N ALA A 277 -18.81 27.17 30.14
CA ALA A 277 -18.61 27.81 28.85
C ALA A 277 -18.91 29.31 28.89
N ALA A 278 -19.99 29.72 29.56
CA ALA A 278 -20.42 31.11 29.65
C ALA A 278 -19.59 31.94 30.64
N LEU A 279 -19.44 31.44 31.87
CA LEU A 279 -18.83 32.17 32.99
C LEU A 279 -17.32 31.89 33.16
N GLY A 280 -16.82 30.84 32.52
CA GLY A 280 -15.47 30.34 32.74
C GLY A 280 -15.40 29.42 33.96
N GLY A 281 -14.35 28.61 34.03
CA GLY A 281 -14.18 27.61 35.07
C GLY A 281 -12.84 26.91 35.01
N GLU A 282 -12.68 25.88 35.84
CA GLU A 282 -11.52 24.99 35.81
C GLU A 282 -11.99 23.55 35.66
N LEU A 283 -11.37 22.81 34.74
CA LEU A 283 -11.70 21.41 34.47
C LEU A 283 -10.44 20.55 34.50
N GLU A 284 -10.53 19.34 35.06
CA GLU A 284 -9.45 18.37 34.98
C GLU A 284 -9.52 17.60 33.67
N VAL A 285 -8.46 17.71 32.86
CA VAL A 285 -8.35 17.01 31.59
C VAL A 285 -7.40 15.82 31.75
N PRO A 286 -7.78 14.62 31.29
CA PRO A 286 -6.89 13.46 31.28
C PRO A 286 -5.74 13.69 30.29
N THR A 287 -4.55 13.23 30.68
CA THR A 287 -3.34 13.15 29.86
C THR A 287 -2.77 11.74 29.99
N LEU A 288 -1.82 11.37 29.14
CA LEU A 288 -1.20 10.04 29.22
C LEU A 288 -0.44 9.79 30.54
N ASP A 289 0.05 10.84 31.20
CA ASP A 289 0.84 10.74 32.44
C ASP A 289 0.03 11.10 33.70
N GLY A 290 -1.29 11.28 33.61
CA GLY A 290 -2.15 11.69 34.73
C GLY A 290 -3.15 12.77 34.36
N ARG A 291 -3.52 13.66 35.30
CA ARG A 291 -4.52 14.72 35.10
C ARG A 291 -3.88 16.10 35.18
N VAL A 292 -4.36 17.03 34.35
CA VAL A 292 -3.92 18.42 34.36
C VAL A 292 -5.15 19.33 34.44
N LYS A 293 -5.08 20.36 35.30
CA LYS A 293 -6.12 21.40 35.37
C LYS A 293 -6.02 22.33 34.17
N LEU A 294 -7.10 22.41 33.40
CA LEU A 294 -7.28 23.33 32.29
C LEU A 294 -8.22 24.46 32.72
N LYS A 295 -7.74 25.71 32.63
CA LYS A 295 -8.55 26.89 32.89
C LYS A 295 -9.32 27.28 31.63
N ILE A 296 -10.64 27.31 31.73
CA ILE A 296 -11.56 27.68 30.66
C ILE A 296 -11.91 29.16 30.85
N PRO A 297 -11.57 30.06 29.90
CA PRO A 297 -11.99 31.44 29.95
C PRO A 297 -13.50 31.54 29.71
N ALA A 298 -14.12 32.60 30.24
CA ALA A 298 -15.50 32.95 29.95
C ALA A 298 -15.77 33.08 28.45
N GLU A 299 -17.03 32.93 28.05
CA GLU A 299 -17.50 33.03 26.67
C GLU A 299 -16.84 32.02 25.70
N THR A 300 -16.40 30.88 26.22
CA THR A 300 -15.78 29.83 25.42
C THR A 300 -16.81 29.16 24.50
N GLN A 301 -16.52 29.19 23.21
CA GLN A 301 -17.35 28.59 22.18
C GLN A 301 -16.98 27.12 21.95
N THR A 302 -17.96 26.30 21.56
CA THR A 302 -17.73 24.93 21.11
C THR A 302 -16.77 24.90 19.91
N GLY A 303 -15.91 23.90 19.86
CA GLY A 303 -14.84 23.75 18.87
C GLY A 303 -13.56 24.53 19.17
N LYS A 304 -13.53 25.36 20.23
CA LYS A 304 -12.30 26.05 20.65
C LYS A 304 -11.25 25.02 21.08
N LEU A 305 -10.03 25.16 20.57
CA LEU A 305 -8.90 24.29 20.86
C LEU A 305 -8.02 24.90 21.94
N PHE A 306 -7.83 24.19 23.05
CA PHE A 306 -6.82 24.51 24.05
C PHE A 306 -5.61 23.61 23.87
N ARG A 307 -4.42 24.21 23.88
CA ARG A 307 -3.16 23.50 23.65
C ARG A 307 -2.38 23.35 24.96
N LEU A 308 -2.21 22.11 25.38
CA LEU A 308 -1.35 21.72 26.50
C LEU A 308 0.01 21.31 25.96
N ARG A 309 1.01 22.19 26.17
CA ARG A 309 2.36 22.02 25.61
C ARG A 309 3.08 20.82 26.23
N GLY A 310 3.72 20.00 25.40
CA GLY A 310 4.55 18.87 25.85
C GLY A 310 3.77 17.70 26.45
N LYS A 311 2.45 17.65 26.26
CA LYS A 311 1.56 16.58 26.74
C LYS A 311 1.08 15.61 25.63
N GLY A 312 1.72 15.65 24.47
CA GLY A 312 1.54 14.69 23.38
C GLY A 312 2.53 13.53 23.43
N VAL A 313 2.78 12.89 22.28
CA VAL A 313 3.65 11.72 22.18
C VAL A 313 5.07 12.12 21.79
N LYS A 314 6.07 11.46 22.37
CA LYS A 314 7.47 11.57 21.94
C LYS A 314 7.74 10.62 20.77
N PRO A 315 8.23 11.08 19.61
CA PRO A 315 8.51 10.21 18.47
C PRO A 315 9.66 9.23 18.74
N VAL A 316 9.59 8.03 18.14
CA VAL A 316 10.67 7.02 18.20
C VAL A 316 11.99 7.55 17.65
N ARG A 317 11.95 8.33 16.57
CA ARG A 317 13.13 8.88 15.87
C ARG A 317 13.78 10.08 16.58
N GLY A 318 13.35 10.38 17.81
CA GLY A 318 13.81 11.53 18.57
C GLY A 318 13.09 12.82 18.19
N GLY A 319 13.26 13.85 19.03
CA GLY A 319 12.58 15.14 18.92
C GLY A 319 11.81 15.53 20.19
N PRO A 320 11.25 16.75 20.23
CA PRO A 320 10.42 17.20 21.33
C PRO A 320 9.11 16.40 21.37
N ALA A 321 8.57 16.19 22.57
CA ALA A 321 7.22 15.68 22.74
C ALA A 321 6.22 16.60 22.03
N GLY A 322 5.17 16.02 21.45
CA GLY A 322 4.08 16.81 20.91
C GLY A 322 3.22 17.46 22.00
N ASP A 323 2.12 18.03 21.56
CA ASP A 323 1.15 18.73 22.40
C ASP A 323 -0.18 17.96 22.45
N LEU A 324 -0.93 18.12 23.53
CA LEU A 324 -2.32 17.68 23.62
C LEU A 324 -3.25 18.84 23.26
N LEU A 325 -4.11 18.61 22.28
CA LEU A 325 -5.10 19.55 21.76
C LEU A 325 -6.47 19.14 22.31
N CYS A 326 -6.96 19.91 23.27
CA CYS A 326 -8.27 19.68 23.87
C CYS A 326 -9.31 20.50 23.09
N ARG A 327 -10.18 19.82 22.34
CA ARG A 327 -11.33 20.44 21.69
C ARG A 327 -12.47 20.50 22.69
N VAL A 328 -12.94 21.70 22.98
CA VAL A 328 -14.09 21.87 23.87
C VAL A 328 -15.38 21.62 23.12
N VAL A 329 -16.26 20.83 23.71
CA VAL A 329 -17.62 20.59 23.23
C VAL A 329 -18.58 21.04 24.33
N VAL A 330 -19.44 22.01 24.03
CA VAL A 330 -20.44 22.46 25.00
C VAL A 330 -21.59 21.46 24.99
N GLU A 331 -21.82 20.82 26.13
CA GLU A 331 -22.92 19.89 26.33
C GLU A 331 -24.19 20.66 26.73
N THR A 332 -25.29 20.38 26.04
CA THR A 332 -26.60 20.96 26.37
C THR A 332 -27.25 20.12 27.46
N PRO A 333 -27.67 20.71 28.59
CA PRO A 333 -28.25 19.95 29.69
C PRO A 333 -29.58 19.31 29.27
N VAL A 334 -29.79 18.07 29.69
CA VAL A 334 -31.02 17.29 29.44
C VAL A 334 -31.81 17.08 30.73
N LYS A 335 -33.11 16.83 30.62
CA LYS A 335 -34.01 16.55 31.77
C LYS A 335 -34.02 17.67 32.83
N LEU A 336 -34.22 18.90 32.38
CA LEU A 336 -34.33 20.06 33.26
C LEU A 336 -35.60 20.04 34.12
N ASP A 337 -35.49 20.48 35.37
CA ASP A 337 -36.63 20.75 36.26
C ASP A 337 -37.31 22.10 35.92
N GLU A 338 -38.44 22.41 36.57
CA GLU A 338 -39.20 23.64 36.29
C GLU A 338 -38.42 24.91 36.69
N GLU A 339 -37.69 24.87 37.80
CA GLU A 339 -36.88 26.00 38.27
C GLU A 339 -35.76 26.34 37.27
N GLN A 340 -35.05 25.33 36.78
CA GLN A 340 -33.98 25.45 35.79
C GLN A 340 -34.52 25.98 34.45
N LYS A 341 -35.70 25.50 34.00
CA LYS A 341 -36.35 26.02 32.79
C LYS A 341 -36.70 27.50 32.93
N ASP A 342 -37.22 27.91 34.07
CA ASP A 342 -37.60 29.29 34.32
C ASP A 342 -36.37 30.22 34.39
N LEU A 343 -35.25 29.75 34.94
CA LEU A 343 -33.97 30.48 34.90
C LEU A 343 -33.48 30.68 33.46
N LEU A 344 -33.54 29.64 32.62
CA LEU A 344 -33.13 29.75 31.22
C LEU A 344 -34.04 30.68 30.40
N ARG A 345 -35.36 30.70 30.69
CA ARG A 345 -36.29 31.66 30.06
C ARG A 345 -35.95 33.10 30.43
N LYS A 346 -35.73 33.40 31.71
CA LYS A 346 -35.33 34.73 32.18
C LYS A 346 -34.00 35.17 31.57
N PHE A 347 -33.06 34.23 31.43
CA PHE A 347 -31.79 34.49 30.74
C PHE A 347 -31.99 34.77 29.24
N GLN A 348 -32.88 34.04 28.57
CA GLN A 348 -33.20 34.30 27.17
C GLN A 348 -33.87 35.68 26.98
N GLU A 349 -34.76 36.08 27.88
CA GLU A 349 -35.39 37.40 27.88
C GLU A 349 -34.36 38.52 28.07
N SER A 350 -33.40 38.34 28.98
CA SER A 350 -32.35 39.35 29.23
C SER A 350 -31.39 39.54 28.05
N LEU A 351 -31.20 38.49 27.23
CA LEU A 351 -30.44 38.58 25.98
C LEU A 351 -31.17 39.34 24.86
N GLY A 352 -32.38 39.86 25.11
CA GLY A 352 -33.07 40.78 24.22
C GLY A 352 -33.48 40.13 22.90
N GLY A 353 -34.24 39.03 23.00
CA GLY A 353 -34.84 38.24 21.92
C GLY A 353 -34.58 38.77 20.51
N SER A 354 -33.58 38.20 19.83
CA SER A 354 -33.14 38.48 18.45
C SER A 354 -32.13 39.60 18.20
N ASN A 355 -31.49 40.18 19.22
CA ASN A 355 -30.37 41.10 18.98
C ASN A 355 -29.05 40.37 18.63
N SER A 356 -28.40 40.85 17.57
CA SER A 356 -27.19 40.28 16.93
C SER A 356 -25.92 40.27 17.80
N GLN A 357 -25.93 40.96 18.95
CA GLN A 357 -24.75 41.13 19.81
C GLN A 357 -24.35 39.82 20.52
N HIS A 358 -25.31 38.99 20.94
CA HIS A 358 -25.04 37.82 21.77
C HIS A 358 -25.05 36.47 21.01
N SER A 359 -25.30 36.48 19.70
CA SER A 359 -25.35 35.27 18.87
C SER A 359 -24.89 35.52 17.42
N PRO A 360 -23.66 35.99 17.19
CA PRO A 360 -23.19 36.45 15.89
C PRO A 360 -23.17 35.36 14.81
N LYS A 361 -22.88 34.11 15.18
CA LYS A 361 -22.91 32.97 14.24
C LYS A 361 -24.33 32.67 13.75
N LYS A 362 -25.34 32.84 14.62
CA LYS A 362 -26.74 32.60 14.28
C LYS A 362 -27.23 33.66 13.29
N SER A 363 -27.01 34.94 13.57
CA SER A 363 -27.38 36.02 12.65
C SER A 363 -26.68 35.88 11.30
N SER A 364 -25.35 35.70 11.30
CA SER A 364 -24.57 35.53 10.06
C SER A 364 -25.02 34.33 9.22
N PHE A 365 -25.40 33.21 9.84
CA PHE A 365 -25.90 32.04 9.12
C PHE A 365 -27.25 32.33 8.46
N PHE A 366 -28.21 32.91 9.20
CA PHE A 366 -29.53 33.23 8.64
C PHE A 366 -29.46 34.29 7.54
N ASP A 367 -28.57 35.28 7.68
CA ASP A 367 -28.33 36.28 6.63
C ASP A 367 -27.68 35.66 5.39
N GLY A 368 -26.74 34.73 5.57
CA GLY A 368 -26.12 33.99 4.47
C GLY A 368 -27.12 33.10 3.72
N VAL A 369 -28.02 32.42 4.46
CA VAL A 369 -29.08 31.59 3.87
C VAL A 369 -30.08 32.45 3.10
N LYS A 370 -30.49 33.61 3.62
CA LYS A 370 -31.37 34.55 2.90
C LYS A 370 -30.75 35.00 1.58
N LYS A 371 -29.48 35.43 1.59
CA LYS A 371 -28.75 35.80 0.37
C LYS A 371 -28.66 34.67 -0.64
N PHE A 372 -28.34 33.45 -0.19
CA PHE A 372 -28.29 32.27 -1.05
C PHE A 372 -29.63 31.98 -1.77
N PHE A 373 -30.75 32.12 -1.06
CA PHE A 373 -32.08 31.94 -1.66
C PHE A 373 -32.52 33.11 -2.55
N GLU A 374 -32.03 34.32 -2.31
CA GLU A 374 -32.22 35.48 -3.18
C GLU A 374 -31.43 35.32 -4.48
N ASP A 375 -30.18 34.86 -4.41
CA ASP A 375 -29.31 34.59 -5.57
C ASP A 375 -29.82 33.43 -6.45
N MET A 376 -30.54 32.46 -5.88
CA MET A 376 -31.18 31.36 -6.63
C MET A 376 -32.51 31.73 -7.29
N LYS A 377 -33.12 32.89 -6.96
CA LYS A 377 -34.40 33.35 -7.51
C LYS A 377 -34.25 34.33 -8.68
N LEU A 378 -33.03 34.52 -9.17
CA LEU A 378 -32.66 35.16 -10.44
C LEU A 378 -32.18 34.08 -11.41
#